data_AF-A0A3R9T8X0-F1
#
_entry.id   AF-A0A3R9T8X0-F1
#
_cell.length_a   1.000
_cell.length_b   1.000
_cell.length_c   1.000
_cell.angle_alpha   90.00
_cell.angle_beta   90.00
_cell.angle_gamma   90.00
#
_symmetry.space_group_name_H-M   'P 1'
#
loop_
_entity.id
_entity.type
_entity.pdbx_description
1 polymer ?
#
loop_
_entity_poly.entity_id
_entity_poly.type
_entity_poly.pdbx_seq_one_letter_code
_entity_poly.pdbx_strand_id
1 'polypeptide(L)' 'MGQIPLEHGLIVATILFALGFYGVMVRRNLLFMLMSLEIMMNAAALAFVLAGSVWAQPDG' A
#
# COMPACT_ATOMS: atom_id res chain seq x y z
N MET A 1 -18.64 -17.31 1.96
CA MET A 1 -17.31 -16.69 2.12
C MET A 1 -17.54 -15.38 2.85
N GLY A 2 -17.04 -15.23 4.08
CA GLY A 2 -17.27 -14.01 4.87
C GLY A 2 -16.72 -12.80 4.13
N GLN A 3 -17.56 -11.78 3.95
CA GLN A 3 -17.13 -10.53 3.34
C GLN A 3 -16.09 -9.90 4.28
N ILE A 4 -14.81 -9.89 3.86
CA ILE A 4 -13.78 -9.19 4.63
C ILE A 4 -14.07 -7.69 4.49
N PRO A 5 -14.26 -6.96 5.60
CA PRO A 5 -14.54 -5.53 5.53
C PRO A 5 -13.39 -4.78 4.87
N LEU A 6 -13.72 -3.85 3.97
CA LEU A 6 -12.77 -3.01 3.22
C LEU A 6 -11.75 -2.31 4.13
N GLU A 7 -12.19 -1.90 5.32
CA GLU A 7 -11.35 -1.25 6.34
C GLU A 7 -10.09 -2.06 6.66
N HIS A 8 -10.17 -3.39 6.68
CA HIS A 8 -9.03 -4.26 6.97
C HIS A 8 -7.99 -4.17 5.84
N GLY A 9 -8.45 -4.16 4.59
CA GLY A 9 -7.57 -3.98 3.44
C GLY A 9 -6.88 -2.61 3.44
N LEU A 10 -7.64 -1.54 3.72
CA LEU A 10 -7.10 -0.18 3.77
C LEU A 10 -6.12 0.02 4.94
N ILE A 11 -6.37 -0.62 6.09
CA ILE A 11 -5.43 -0.62 7.21
C ILE A 11 -4.12 -1.30 6.79
N VAL A 12 -4.18 -2.46 6.13
CA VAL A 12 -2.99 -3.16 5.63
C VAL A 12 -2.21 -2.29 4.64
N ALA A 13 -2.89 -1.70 3.65
CA ALA A 13 -2.27 -0.80 2.68
C ALA A 13 -1.59 0.39 3.37
N THR A 14 -2.25 0.99 4.37
CA THR A 14 -1.70 2.12 5.12
C THR A 14 -0.47 1.72 5.94
N ILE A 15 -0.49 0.56 6.59
CA ILE A 15 0.66 0.04 7.36
C ILE A 15 1.86 -0.19 6.43
N LEU A 16 1.64 -0.83 5.28
CA LEU A 16 2.70 -1.09 4.30
C LEU A 16 3.29 0.23 3.75
N PHE A 17 2.44 1.20 3.44
CA PHE A 17 2.87 2.52 2.99
C PHE A 17 3.71 3.23 4.07
N ALA A 18 3.26 3.22 5.32
CA ALA A 18 3.99 3.83 6.44
C ALA A 18 5.34 3.15 6.70
N LEU A 19 5.42 1.82 6.57
CA LEU A 19 6.68 1.08 6.68
C LEU A 19 7.66 1.45 5.55
N GLY A 20 7.17 1.54 4.32
CA GLY A 20 7.97 2.02 3.19
C GLY A 20 8.44 3.46 3.39
N PHE A 21 7.56 4.35 3.84
CA PHE A 21 7.90 5.75 4.13
C PHE A 21 8.97 5.87 5.23
N TYR A 22 8.80 5.13 6.33
CA TYR A 22 9.81 5.04 7.37
C TYR A 22 11.14 4.50 6.84
N GLY A 23 11.11 3.49 5.96
CA GLY A 23 12.28 2.96 5.27
C GLY A 23 13.03 4.02 4.46
N VAL A 24 12.31 4.88 3.73
CA VAL A 24 12.91 5.99 2.98
C VAL A 24 13.59 6.99 3.90
N MET A 25 12.99 7.33 5.05
CA MET A 25 13.56 8.31 5.98
C MET A 25 14.81 7.81 6.72
N VAL A 26 14.88 6.51 7.04
CA VAL A 26 15.93 5.95 7.91
C VAL A 26 17.14 5.45 7.12
N ARG A 27 16.93 4.99 5.88
CA ARG A 27 17.98 4.32 5.11
C ARG A 27 18.83 5.34 4.36
N ARG A 28 20.14 5.31 4.59
CA ARG A 28 21.12 6.14 3.84
C ARG A 28 21.60 5.50 2.53
N ASN A 29 21.42 4.20 2.37
CA ASN A 29 21.83 3.49 1.16
C ASN A 29 20.72 3.55 0.11
N LEU A 30 21.07 4.01 -1.10
CA LEU A 30 20.14 4.26 -2.19
C LEU A 30 19.37 3.00 -2.59
N LEU A 31 20.01 1.83 -2.61
CA LEU A 31 19.31 0.57 -2.92
C LEU A 31 18.18 0.26 -1.93
N PHE A 32 18.39 0.53 -0.64
CA PHE A 32 17.34 0.34 0.37
C PHE A 32 16.26 1.40 0.30
N MET A 33 16.59 2.64 -0.09
CA MET A 33 15.58 3.67 -0.37
C MET A 33 14.70 3.27 -1.55
N LEU A 34 15.28 2.77 -2.65
CA LEU A 34 14.53 2.28 -3.81
C LEU A 34 13.62 1.09 -3.46
N MET A 35 14.13 0.11 -2.72
CA MET A 35 13.29 -1.01 -2.24
C MET A 35 12.13 -0.52 -1.34
N SER A 36 12.35 0.53 -0.54
CA SER A 36 11.29 1.12 0.30
C SER A 36 10.25 1.85 -0.55
N LEU A 37 10.66 2.52 -1.63
CA LEU A 37 9.76 3.16 -2.60
C LEU A 37 8.90 2.12 -3.34
N GLU A 38 9.48 0.99 -3.76
CA GLU A 38 8.72 -0.13 -4.35
C GLU A 38 7.61 -0.60 -3.40
N ILE A 39 7.92 -0.75 -2.11
CA ILE A 39 6.93 -1.13 -1.08
C ILE A 39 5.83 -0.06 -0.96
N MET A 40 6.19 1.23 -0.93
CA MET A 40 5.21 2.33 -0.89
C MET A 40 4.29 2.33 -2.11
N MET A 41 4.85 2.17 -3.32
CA MET A 41 4.09 2.17 -4.56
C MET A 41 3.16 0.96 -4.64
N ASN A 42 3.61 -0.22 -4.19
CA ASN A 42 2.78 -1.42 -4.16
C ASN A 42 1.61 -1.28 -3.17
N ALA A 43 1.86 -0.68 -2.00
CA ALA A 43 0.81 -0.38 -1.02
C ALA A 43 -0.23 0.63 -1.54
N ALA A 44 0.21 1.67 -2.27
CA ALA A 44 -0.69 2.62 -2.91
C ALA A 44 -1.55 1.93 -4.00
N ALA A 45 -0.95 1.08 -4.82
CA ALA A 45 -1.68 0.30 -5.83
C ALA A 45 -2.73 -0.63 -5.17
N LEU A 46 -2.38 -1.29 -4.06
CA LEU A 46 -3.33 -2.07 -3.28
C LEU A 46 -4.51 -1.22 -2.77
N ALA A 47 -4.24 -0.02 -2.25
CA ALA A 47 -5.29 0.89 -1.81
C ALA A 47 -6.23 1.29 -2.95
N PHE A 48 -5.71 1.55 -4.15
CA PHE A 48 -6.51 1.82 -5.35
C PHE A 48 -7.38 0.61 -5.76
N VAL A 49 -6.82 -0.60 -5.79
CA VAL A 49 -7.59 -1.81 -6.11
C VAL A 49 -8.72 -2.04 -5.09
N LEU A 50 -8.44 -1.82 -3.81
CA LEU A 50 -9.44 -1.92 -2.75
C LEU A 50 -10.52 -0.85 -2.90
N ALA A 51 -10.16 0.40 -3.21
CA ALA A 51 -11.12 1.46 -3.49
C ALA A 51 -12.01 1.12 -4.70
N GLY A 52 -11.43 0.70 -5.82
CA GLY A 52 -12.15 0.30 -7.03
C GLY A 52 -13.08 -0.89 -6.80
N SER A 53 -12.73 -1.80 -5.89
CA SER A 53 -13.58 -2.94 -5.51
C SER A 53 -14.90 -2.53 -4.85
N VAL A 54 -14.99 -1.33 -4.27
CA VAL A 54 -16.25 -0.78 -3.71
C VAL A 54 -17.24 -0.45 -4.81
N TRP A 55 -16.75 0.09 -5.92
CA TRP A 55 -17.56 0.61 -7.03
C TRP A 55 -17.63 -0.36 -8.21
N ALA A 56 -16.97 -1.52 -8.10
CA ALA A 56 -16.73 -2.46 -9.20
C ALA A 56 -16.11 -1.78 -10.44
N GLN A 57 -15.35 -0.69 -10.22
CA GLN A 57 -14.72 0.07 -11.27
C GLN A 57 -13.28 -0.45 -11.43
N PRO A 58 -12.90 -0.96 -12.63
CA PRO A 58 -11.55 -1.46 -12.85
C PRO A 58 -10.47 -0.37 -12.80
N ASP A 59 -10.87 0.90 -12.85
CA ASP A 59 -9.98 2.06 -12.90
C ASP A 59 -9.44 2.48 -11.52
N GLY A 60 -9.96 1.88 -10.43
CA GLY A 60 -9.59 2.21 -9.05
C GLY A 60 -10.43 3.32 -8.42
#